data_AF-A0AA38FZV9-F1
#
_entry.id   AF-A0AA38FZV9-F1
#
_cell.length_a   1.000
_cell.length_b   1.000
_cell.length_c   1.000
_cell.angle_alpha   90.00
_cell.angle_beta   90.00
_cell.angle_gamma   90.00
#
_symmetry.space_group_name_H-M   'P 1'
#
loop_
_entity.id
_entity.type
_entity.pdbx_description
1 polymer ?
#
loop_
_entity_poly.entity_id
_entity_poly.type
_entity_poly.pdbx_seq_one_letter_code
_entity_poly.pdbx_strand_id
1 'polypeptide(L)'
;LQRCGKSCRLRWVNYLRPDLKRGSITPEEERLILDLHARFGNRWSLIAEKIPGRTDNEIKNFWRSRIRKRLPPSQYSDDHEA
;
A
#
# COMPACT_ATOMS: atom_id res chain seq x y z
N LEU A 1 7.18 -23.89 -14.85
CA LEU A 1 6.86 -22.45 -14.87
C LEU A 1 8.16 -21.67 -15.04
N GLN A 2 8.44 -21.08 -16.20
CA GLN A 2 9.58 -20.16 -16.32
C GLN A 2 9.22 -18.82 -15.65
N ARG A 3 10.05 -18.33 -14.74
CA ARG A 3 9.86 -17.07 -14.01
C ARG A 3 11.13 -16.24 -14.16
N CYS A 4 10.99 -14.96 -14.50
CA CYS A 4 12.12 -14.04 -14.52
C CYS A 4 12.46 -13.57 -13.09
N GLY A 5 13.73 -13.23 -12.84
CA GLY A 5 14.19 -12.81 -11.52
C GLY A 5 13.38 -11.65 -10.92
N LYS A 6 12.90 -10.72 -11.76
CA LYS A 6 12.03 -9.61 -11.36
C LYS A 6 10.71 -10.11 -10.75
N SER A 7 10.06 -11.10 -11.37
CA SER A 7 8.80 -11.66 -10.89
C SER A 7 9.00 -12.44 -9.58
N CYS A 8 10.08 -13.22 -9.48
CA CYS A 8 10.43 -13.95 -8.26
C CYS A 8 10.69 -12.98 -7.09
N ARG A 9 11.48 -11.93 -7.32
CA ARG A 9 11.74 -10.89 -6.31
C ARG A 9 10.45 -10.21 -5.87
N LEU A 10 9.59 -9.82 -6.81
CA LEU A 10 8.30 -9.18 -6.50
C LEU A 10 7.40 -10.09 -5.66
N ARG A 11 7.36 -11.39 -5.99
CA ARG A 11 6.61 -12.39 -5.23
C ARG A 11 7.15 -12.52 -3.80
N TRP A 12 8.47 -12.55 -3.64
CA TRP A 12 9.10 -12.63 -2.34
C TRP A 12 8.72 -11.44 -1.46
N VAL A 13 8.99 -10.22 -1.93
CA VAL A 13 8.81 -8.99 -1.13
C VAL A 13 7.35 -8.70 -0.80
N ASN A 14 6.40 -9.12 -1.64
CA ASN A 14 4.97 -8.85 -1.42
C ASN A 14 4.19 -9.97 -0.73
N TYR A 15 4.68 -11.21 -0.75
CA TYR A 15 3.86 -12.35 -0.33
C TYR A 15 4.59 -13.44 0.45
N LEU A 16 5.89 -13.64 0.26
CA LEU A 16 6.60 -14.78 0.86
C LEU A 16 7.55 -14.40 1.99
N ARG A 17 7.92 -13.12 2.11
CA ARG A 17 8.79 -12.64 3.19
C ARG A 17 8.11 -12.91 4.55
N PRO A 18 8.80 -13.53 5.53
CA PRO A 18 8.17 -14.06 6.75
C PRO A 18 7.69 -13.00 7.74
N ASP A 19 8.19 -11.77 7.63
CA ASP A 19 7.82 -10.60 8.44
C ASP A 19 6.54 -9.90 7.94
N LEU A 20 5.91 -10.40 6.88
CA LEU A 20 4.68 -9.82 6.34
C LEU A 20 3.47 -10.20 7.17
N LYS A 21 2.73 -9.18 7.63
CA LYS A 21 1.43 -9.37 8.27
C LYS A 21 0.40 -9.82 7.24
N ARG A 22 -0.23 -10.95 7.51
CA ARG A 22 -1.33 -11.48 6.68
C ARG A 22 -2.67 -11.01 7.23
N GLY A 23 -3.58 -10.64 6.33
CA GLY A 23 -4.95 -10.25 6.69
C GLY A 23 -5.27 -8.80 6.33
N SER A 24 -6.50 -8.38 6.65
CA SER A 24 -6.98 -7.02 6.37
C SER A 24 -6.18 -5.96 7.13
N ILE A 25 -6.12 -4.77 6.55
CA ILE A 25 -5.63 -3.57 7.26
C ILE A 25 -6.59 -3.28 8.42
N THR A 26 -5.99 -3.12 9.60
CA THR A 26 -6.68 -2.81 10.86
C THR A 26 -7.13 -1.34 10.89
N PRO A 27 -8.14 -0.98 11.71
CA PRO A 27 -8.57 0.41 11.85
C PRO A 27 -7.45 1.37 12.29
N GLU A 28 -6.50 0.88 13.09
CA GLU A 28 -5.32 1.63 13.54
C GLU A 28 -4.36 1.89 12.39
N GLU A 29 -4.06 0.85 11.59
CA GLU A 29 -3.28 0.99 10.36
C GLU A 29 -3.98 1.90 9.34
N GLU A 30 -5.31 1.82 9.22
CA GLU A 30 -6.12 2.70 8.34
C GLU A 30 -5.97 4.17 8.71
N ARG A 31 -6.07 4.52 10.00
CA ARG A 31 -5.85 5.90 10.48
C ARG A 31 -4.45 6.39 10.15
N LEU A 32 -3.44 5.54 10.35
CA LEU A 32 -2.06 5.88 10.05
C LEU A 32 -1.82 6.07 8.55
N ILE A 33 -2.42 5.23 7.69
CA ILE A 33 -2.36 5.38 6.23
C ILE A 33 -2.98 6.72 5.81
N LEU A 34 -4.13 7.10 6.38
CA LEU A 34 -4.79 8.37 6.07
C LEU A 34 -3.93 9.57 6.46
N ASP A 35 -3.39 9.59 7.68
CA ASP A 35 -2.52 10.69 8.15
C ASP A 35 -1.22 10.78 7.35
N LEU A 36 -0.57 9.65 7.08
CA LEU A 36 0.66 9.61 6.29
C LEU A 36 0.42 9.98 4.82
N HIS A 37 -0.70 9.54 4.22
CA HIS A 37 -1.07 9.93 2.86
C HIS A 37 -1.38 11.41 2.76
N ALA A 38 -2.08 12.00 3.74
CA ALA A 38 -2.33 13.43 3.79
C ALA A 38 -1.02 14.26 3.85
N ARG A 39 0.04 13.72 4.46
CA ARG A 39 1.36 14.38 4.57
C ARG A 39 2.28 14.12 3.38
N PHE A 40 2.28 12.91 2.85
CA PHE A 40 3.28 12.44 1.88
C PHE A 40 2.72 12.14 0.49
N GLY A 41 1.40 12.15 0.31
CA GLY A 41 0.72 11.78 -0.93
C GLY A 41 0.96 10.31 -1.30
N ASN A 42 1.07 10.04 -2.60
CA ASN A 42 1.22 8.70 -3.18
C ASN A 42 2.63 8.06 -3.00
N ARG A 43 3.39 8.49 -1.99
CA ARG A 43 4.71 7.92 -1.65
C ARG A 43 4.58 6.62 -0.86
N TRP A 44 4.02 5.59 -1.49
CA TRP A 44 3.66 4.32 -0.84
C TRP A 44 4.81 3.61 -0.14
N SER A 45 6.01 3.62 -0.72
CA SER A 45 7.19 3.02 -0.09
C SER A 45 7.55 3.71 1.23
N LEU A 46 7.46 5.05 1.28
CA LEU A 46 7.70 5.82 2.50
C LEU A 46 6.62 5.57 3.56
N ILE A 47 5.37 5.42 3.14
CA ILE A 47 4.27 5.09 4.05
C ILE A 47 4.47 3.67 4.62
N ALA A 48 4.85 2.70 3.78
CA ALA A 48 5.11 1.32 4.19
C ALA A 48 6.23 1.20 5.23
N GLU A 49 7.28 2.01 5.13
CA GLU A 49 8.36 2.06 6.13
C GLU A 49 7.86 2.44 7.53
N LYS A 50 6.72 3.16 7.63
CA LYS A 50 6.10 3.55 8.91
C LYS A 50 5.09 2.54 9.44
N ILE A 51 4.73 1.52 8.64
CA ILE A 51 3.72 0.52 8.99
C ILE A 51 4.37 -0.86 8.99
N PRO A 52 4.92 -1.32 10.13
CA PRO A 52 5.73 -2.53 10.18
C PRO A 52 4.91 -3.76 9.76
N GLY A 53 5.52 -4.56 8.88
CA GLY A 53 4.90 -5.78 8.34
C GLY A 53 3.89 -5.54 7.22
N ARG A 54 3.70 -4.30 6.76
CA ARG A 54 2.91 -3.98 5.57
C ARG A 54 3.79 -3.55 4.41
N THR A 55 3.35 -3.87 3.20
CA THR A 55 4.01 -3.46 1.96
C THR A 55 3.36 -2.24 1.35
N ASP A 56 4.13 -1.52 0.55
CA ASP A 56 3.66 -0.42 -0.29
C ASP A 56 2.50 -0.86 -1.21
N ASN A 57 2.58 -2.08 -1.73
CA ASN A 57 1.52 -2.68 -2.54
C ASN A 57 0.22 -2.89 -1.77
N GLU A 58 0.28 -3.41 -0.54
CA GLU A 58 -0.90 -3.56 0.32
C GLU A 58 -1.55 -2.22 0.63
N ILE A 59 -0.76 -1.21 0.97
CA ILE A 59 -1.25 0.13 1.32
C ILE A 59 -1.90 0.79 0.10
N LYS A 60 -1.25 0.74 -1.06
CA LYS A 60 -1.82 1.22 -2.34
C LYS A 60 -3.12 0.50 -2.68
N ASN A 61 -3.17 -0.82 -2.51
CA ASN A 61 -4.39 -1.60 -2.76
C ASN A 61 -5.52 -1.24 -1.79
N PHE A 62 -5.18 -1.02 -0.52
CA PHE A 62 -6.13 -0.57 0.50
C PHE A 62 -6.73 0.79 0.13
N TRP A 63 -5.88 1.76 -0.24
CA TRP A 63 -6.31 3.08 -0.70
C TRP A 63 -7.27 3.00 -1.89
N ARG A 64 -6.88 2.26 -2.95
CA ARG A 64 -7.67 2.09 -4.17
C ARG A 64 -9.02 1.40 -3.95
N SER A 65 -9.09 0.45 -3.01
CA SER A 65 -10.26 -0.40 -2.82
C SER A 65 -11.25 0.11 -1.77
N ARG A 66 -10.75 0.65 -0.65
CA ARG A 66 -11.59 1.09 0.50
C ARG A 66 -11.75 2.59 0.58
N ILE A 67 -10.69 3.36 0.32
CA ILE A 67 -10.73 4.82 0.52
C ILE A 67 -11.30 5.53 -0.70
N ARG A 68 -10.90 5.13 -1.92
CA ARG A 68 -11.45 5.70 -3.17
C ARG A 68 -12.97 5.63 -3.30
N LYS A 69 -13.59 4.60 -2.71
CA LYS A 69 -15.07 4.44 -2.73
C LYS A 69 -15.78 5.36 -1.72
N ARG A 70 -15.05 5.92 -0.76
CA ARG A 70 -15.59 6.75 0.33
C ARG A 70 -15.35 8.25 0.11
N LEU A 71 -14.47 8.63 -0.81
CA LEU A 71 -14.12 10.03 -1.08
C LEU A 71 -14.91 10.61 -2.26
N PRO A 72 -15.34 11.88 -2.19
CA PRO A 72 -15.98 12.57 -3.29
C PRO A 72 -15.00 12.81 -4.45
N PRO A 73 -15.47 12.84 -5.71
CA PRO A 73 -14.63 13.00 -6.91
C PRO A 73 -13.74 14.25 -6.94
N SER A 74 -14.02 15.27 -6.11
CA SER A 74 -13.26 16.53 -6.14
C SER A 74 -11.89 16.48 -5.47
N GLN A 75 -11.54 15.38 -4.77
CA GLN A 75 -10.23 15.18 -4.13
C GLN A 75 -9.27 14.29 -4.96
N TYR A 76 -9.53 14.18 -6.27
CA TYR A 76 -8.90 13.19 -7.19
C TYR A 76 -7.49 13.57 -7.73
N SER A 77 -6.82 14.57 -7.18
CA SER A 77 -5.79 15.32 -7.91
C SER A 77 -4.39 14.69 -8.08
N ASP A 78 -4.13 13.41 -7.80
CA ASP A 78 -2.73 12.91 -7.83
C ASP A 78 -2.51 11.42 -8.19
N ASP A 79 -3.38 10.77 -8.98
CA ASP A 79 -3.24 9.34 -9.34
C ASP A 79 -2.53 9.07 -10.69
N HIS A 80 -1.86 10.06 -11.29
CA HIS A 80 -0.93 9.84 -12.38
C HIS A 80 0.51 9.98 -11.86
N GLU A 81 1.33 8.95 -12.03
CA GLU A 81 2.77 8.87 -11.71
C GLU A 81 3.15 8.44 -10.26
N ALA A 82 3.37 7.11 -10.08
CA ALA A 82 4.47 6.48 -9.32
C ALA A 82 4.27 4.95 -9.19
#